data_AF-A0AAN6J3J0-F1
#
_entry.id   AF-A0AAN6J3J0-F1
#
_cell.length_a   1.000
_cell.length_b   1.000
_cell.length_c   1.000
_cell.angle_alpha   90.00
_cell.angle_beta   90.00
_cell.angle_gamma   90.00
#
_symmetry.space_group_name_H-M   'P 1'
#
loop_
_entity.id
_entity.type
_entity.pdbx_description
1 polymer ?
#
loop_
_entity_poly.entity_id
_entity_poly.type
_entity_poly.pdbx_seq_one_letter_code
_entity_poly.pdbx_strand_id
1 'polypeptide(L)'
;MDFPYAFWEQGADSWLRELDFFTTEAEPQLQSLADDSAIERARPWILDHFRRRSRPSSPIPRGVDISWYSSPPKLQMYDKEVLNVLLNVARRHLGTTFELYANYEAQGDSEPELCLAMAAVGALYLGAECGATLSKALYNDARRLQFQKFHSRTLQTSFWAASAALKTFILLSIYGICSGDKRSYEFVEAFHLSMLQALRYCGPLIPSDPDAATLRDVRSMSEAMELIECYHMLLLQRPPCAIPAPLRLLTPPGQNQAALDRPGTPHDLPGHAQGAHGGIAILSAFAWAASPQGEELSCQRQLWRSEFVELAMERWMGGKIFPLSESDFPSMLIYHLMHLRLKVNLDFLQKSARQFTNPPSHTASESSEHEILENY
;
A
#
# COMPACT_ATOMS: atom_id res chain seq x y z
N MET A 1 10.20 33.32 -20.09
CA MET A 1 11.19 32.22 -20.17
C MET A 1 10.39 30.96 -20.35
N ASP A 2 10.39 30.48 -21.60
CA ASP A 2 9.59 29.36 -22.04
C ASP A 2 10.24 28.03 -21.64
N PHE A 3 9.46 27.13 -21.03
CA PHE A 3 9.83 25.75 -20.78
C PHE A 3 9.32 24.88 -21.95
N PRO A 4 10.15 24.02 -22.57
CA PRO A 4 9.69 23.15 -23.64
C PRO A 4 9.00 21.89 -23.08
N TYR A 5 7.74 21.70 -23.47
CA TYR A 5 6.82 20.63 -23.07
C TYR A 5 7.01 19.29 -23.82
N ALA A 6 8.09 19.11 -24.58
CA ALA A 6 8.13 18.12 -25.67
C ALA A 6 8.77 16.74 -25.34
N PHE A 7 8.73 16.26 -24.09
CA PHE A 7 9.30 14.93 -23.75
C PHE A 7 8.27 13.89 -23.25
N TRP A 8 6.98 14.22 -23.24
CA TRP A 8 5.93 13.38 -22.64
C TRP A 8 5.16 12.47 -23.61
N GLU A 9 5.41 12.51 -24.92
CA GLU A 9 4.46 11.93 -25.89
C GLU A 9 4.71 10.49 -26.34
N GLN A 10 5.76 9.78 -25.89
CA GLN A 10 5.97 8.40 -26.32
C GLN A 10 6.37 7.45 -25.19
N GLY A 11 5.40 6.60 -24.79
CA GLY A 11 5.70 5.31 -24.18
C GLY A 11 5.19 5.09 -22.76
N ALA A 12 3.86 4.98 -22.59
CA ALA A 12 3.22 4.27 -21.46
C ALA A 12 1.76 3.87 -21.80
N ASP A 13 1.10 4.65 -22.67
CA ASP A 13 -0.31 4.46 -23.01
C ASP A 13 -0.60 3.22 -23.87
N SER A 14 0.41 2.62 -24.52
CA SER A 14 0.20 1.47 -25.39
C SER A 14 -0.20 0.21 -24.61
N TRP A 15 0.26 0.04 -23.36
CA TRP A 15 -0.07 -1.12 -22.53
C TRP A 15 -1.44 -0.98 -21.83
N LEU A 16 -1.87 0.26 -21.56
CA LEU A 16 -3.20 0.53 -21.02
C LEU A 16 -4.29 0.30 -22.07
N ARG A 17 -4.03 0.67 -23.34
CA ARG A 17 -4.94 0.35 -24.46
C ARG A 17 -5.08 -1.16 -24.71
N GLU A 18 -4.04 -1.94 -24.44
CA GLU A 18 -4.12 -3.41 -24.51
C GLU A 18 -5.01 -4.00 -23.39
N LEU A 19 -5.11 -3.35 -22.22
CA LEU A 19 -6.01 -3.77 -21.13
C LEU A 19 -7.47 -3.38 -21.38
N ASP A 20 -7.74 -2.21 -21.98
CA ASP A 20 -9.09 -1.76 -22.36
C ASP A 20 -9.70 -2.60 -23.51
N PHE A 21 -8.86 -3.25 -24.32
CA PHE A 21 -9.32 -4.17 -25.37
C PHE A 21 -9.91 -5.47 -24.78
N PHE A 22 -9.48 -5.88 -23.58
CA PHE A 22 -10.01 -7.08 -22.92
C PHE A 22 -11.35 -6.85 -22.20
N THR A 23 -11.66 -5.61 -21.84
CA THR A 23 -12.86 -5.28 -21.05
C THR A 23 -14.07 -4.90 -21.90
N THR A 24 -13.86 -4.36 -23.11
CA THR A 24 -14.97 -3.72 -23.86
C THR A 24 -15.63 -4.61 -24.92
N GLU A 25 -15.01 -5.72 -25.37
CA GLU A 25 -15.62 -6.62 -26.37
C GLU A 25 -15.95 -8.03 -25.85
N ALA A 26 -15.64 -8.35 -24.58
CA ALA A 26 -15.79 -9.71 -24.03
C ALA A 26 -17.15 -9.99 -23.36
N GLU A 27 -18.05 -9.00 -23.27
CA GLU A 27 -19.24 -9.09 -22.40
C GLU A 27 -20.42 -9.95 -22.88
N PRO A 28 -20.64 -10.25 -24.18
CA PRO A 28 -21.68 -11.23 -24.54
C PRO A 28 -21.17 -12.68 -24.54
N GLN A 29 -19.88 -12.95 -24.30
CA GLN A 29 -19.33 -14.33 -24.35
C GLN A 29 -18.95 -14.93 -23.00
N LEU A 30 -18.91 -14.13 -21.93
CA LEU A 30 -18.54 -14.58 -20.58
C LEU A 30 -19.61 -15.41 -19.85
N GLN A 31 -20.85 -15.45 -20.33
CA GLN A 31 -21.87 -16.38 -19.81
C GLN A 31 -21.66 -17.83 -20.30
N SER A 32 -20.78 -18.06 -21.29
CA SER A 32 -20.41 -19.39 -21.77
C SER A 32 -19.14 -19.96 -21.12
N LEU A 33 -18.51 -19.23 -20.19
CA LEU A 33 -17.19 -19.56 -19.62
C LEU A 33 -17.23 -20.14 -18.20
N ALA A 34 -18.41 -20.45 -17.67
CA ALA A 34 -18.57 -21.32 -16.51
C ALA A 34 -18.37 -22.82 -16.84
N ASP A 35 -17.57 -23.10 -17.87
CA ASP A 35 -17.24 -24.44 -18.32
C ASP A 35 -15.74 -24.64 -18.07
N ASP A 36 -15.40 -25.39 -17.03
CA ASP A 36 -14.03 -25.72 -16.60
C ASP A 36 -13.15 -26.22 -17.77
N SER A 37 -13.78 -26.71 -18.84
CA SER A 37 -13.16 -27.14 -20.10
C SER A 37 -12.42 -26.03 -20.86
N ALA A 38 -12.82 -24.76 -20.72
CA ALA A 38 -12.20 -23.62 -21.40
C ALA A 38 -10.94 -23.14 -20.66
N ILE A 39 -10.98 -23.13 -19.32
CA ILE A 39 -9.83 -22.79 -18.48
C ILE A 39 -8.74 -23.86 -18.63
N GLU A 40 -9.09 -25.15 -18.64
CA GLU A 40 -8.12 -26.23 -18.88
C GLU A 40 -7.56 -26.20 -20.32
N ARG A 41 -8.33 -25.74 -21.31
CA ARG A 41 -7.82 -25.51 -22.68
C ARG A 41 -6.91 -24.29 -22.79
N ALA A 42 -7.15 -23.23 -22.03
CA ALA A 42 -6.33 -22.02 -22.03
C ALA A 42 -5.04 -22.16 -21.21
N ARG A 43 -5.04 -23.03 -20.18
CA ARG A 43 -3.88 -23.29 -19.31
C ARG A 43 -2.57 -23.56 -20.06
N PRO A 44 -2.47 -24.47 -21.05
CA PRO A 44 -1.21 -24.72 -21.76
C PRO A 44 -0.74 -23.50 -22.55
N TRP A 45 -1.65 -22.70 -23.12
CA TRP A 45 -1.32 -21.48 -23.85
C TRP A 45 -0.81 -20.37 -22.92
N ILE A 46 -1.45 -20.18 -21.77
CA ILE A 46 -1.01 -19.25 -20.73
C ILE A 46 0.37 -19.66 -20.21
N LEU A 47 0.54 -20.95 -19.88
CA LEU A 47 1.83 -21.48 -19.42
C LEU A 47 2.92 -21.34 -20.48
N ASP A 48 2.62 -21.59 -21.76
CA ASP A 48 3.56 -21.45 -22.86
C ASP A 48 3.90 -19.98 -23.14
N HIS A 49 2.92 -19.07 -23.11
CA HIS A 49 3.13 -17.63 -23.24
C HIS A 49 4.05 -17.10 -22.15
N PHE A 50 3.77 -17.43 -20.89
CA PHE A 50 4.65 -17.06 -19.78
C PHE A 50 6.00 -17.74 -19.91
N ARG A 51 6.11 -19.02 -20.27
CA ARG A 51 7.40 -19.70 -20.49
C ARG A 51 8.21 -19.09 -21.63
N ARG A 52 7.58 -18.60 -22.69
CA ARG A 52 8.27 -17.94 -23.81
C ARG A 52 8.74 -16.53 -23.44
N ARG A 53 7.92 -15.76 -22.70
CA ARG A 53 8.28 -14.40 -22.23
C ARG A 53 9.20 -14.38 -21.00
N SER A 54 9.15 -15.40 -20.15
CA SER A 54 9.97 -15.52 -18.93
C SER A 54 11.23 -16.37 -19.12
N ARG A 55 11.54 -16.79 -20.35
CA ARG A 55 12.86 -17.36 -20.65
C ARG A 55 13.91 -16.30 -20.32
N PRO A 56 14.78 -16.52 -19.32
CA PRO A 56 15.92 -15.65 -19.14
C PRO A 56 16.75 -15.70 -20.42
N SER A 57 17.24 -14.54 -20.86
CA SER A 57 18.05 -14.42 -22.09
C SER A 57 19.35 -15.25 -22.07
N SER A 58 19.67 -15.89 -20.93
CA SER A 58 20.79 -16.79 -20.74
C SER A 58 20.45 -17.90 -19.72
N PRO A 59 20.97 -19.13 -19.89
CA PRO A 59 20.86 -20.16 -18.85
C PRO A 59 21.59 -19.70 -17.59
N ILE A 60 20.86 -19.50 -16.50
CA ILE A 60 21.44 -19.17 -15.19
C ILE A 60 22.18 -20.42 -14.68
N PRO A 61 23.50 -20.37 -14.43
CA PRO A 61 24.23 -21.48 -13.84
C PRO A 61 23.64 -21.79 -12.45
N ARG A 62 23.43 -23.06 -12.13
CA ARG A 62 23.03 -23.48 -10.78
C ARG A 62 24.05 -22.95 -9.76
N GLY A 63 23.60 -22.13 -8.81
CA GLY A 63 24.44 -21.56 -7.75
C GLY A 63 24.80 -20.08 -7.89
N VAL A 64 24.34 -19.39 -8.94
CA VAL A 64 24.48 -17.93 -9.03
C VAL A 64 23.39 -17.27 -8.19
N ASP A 65 23.80 -16.48 -7.19
CA ASP A 65 22.92 -15.60 -6.42
C ASP A 65 22.14 -14.72 -7.40
N ILE A 66 20.82 -14.89 -7.46
CA ILE A 66 19.96 -14.13 -8.38
C ILE A 66 19.90 -12.70 -7.83
N SER A 67 20.85 -11.88 -8.28
CA SER A 67 20.86 -10.46 -7.97
C SER A 67 19.75 -9.79 -8.77
N TRP A 68 18.78 -9.21 -8.06
CA TRP A 68 17.66 -8.48 -8.64
C TRP A 68 18.06 -7.12 -9.23
N TYR A 69 19.35 -6.83 -9.33
CA TYR A 69 19.85 -5.54 -9.75
C TYR A 69 21.22 -5.62 -10.44
N SER A 70 21.54 -4.61 -11.25
CA SER A 70 22.76 -4.57 -12.06
C SER A 70 24.04 -4.20 -11.27
N SER A 71 23.93 -3.57 -10.10
CA SER A 71 25.09 -3.23 -9.25
C SER A 71 24.74 -3.05 -7.77
N PRO A 72 25.48 -3.59 -6.78
CA PRO A 72 25.12 -3.42 -5.36
C PRO A 72 25.10 -1.94 -4.92
N PRO A 73 24.23 -1.57 -3.96
CA PRO A 73 24.24 -0.24 -3.33
C PRO A 73 25.60 0.09 -2.72
N LYS A 74 26.11 1.29 -2.99
CA LYS A 74 27.43 1.72 -2.51
C LYS A 74 27.32 2.46 -1.18
N LEU A 75 27.10 1.73 -0.09
CA LEU A 75 26.84 2.30 1.25
C LEU A 75 27.88 3.34 1.72
N GLN A 76 29.14 3.20 1.29
CA GLN A 76 30.24 4.10 1.64
C GLN A 76 30.08 5.53 1.10
N MET A 77 29.16 5.76 0.16
CA MET A 77 28.91 7.10 -0.39
C MET A 77 28.09 7.98 0.57
N TYR A 78 27.43 7.39 1.56
CA TYR A 78 26.58 8.12 2.49
C TYR A 78 27.39 8.56 3.70
N ASP A 79 27.36 9.86 3.96
CA ASP A 79 27.96 10.44 5.15
C ASP A 79 27.16 10.06 6.40
N LYS A 80 27.85 9.60 7.45
CA LYS A 80 27.23 9.11 8.69
C LYS A 80 26.53 10.22 9.47
N GLU A 81 27.09 11.43 9.48
CA GLU A 81 26.49 12.58 10.17
C GLU A 81 25.21 12.99 9.47
N VAL A 82 25.23 13.03 8.13
CA VAL A 82 24.02 13.30 7.33
C VAL A 82 22.95 12.25 7.59
N LEU A 83 23.28 10.96 7.58
CA LEU A 83 22.32 9.90 7.91
C LEU A 83 21.74 10.07 9.31
N ASN A 84 22.57 10.36 10.31
CA ASN A 84 22.10 10.59 11.69
C ASN A 84 21.15 11.79 11.79
N VAL A 85 21.39 12.87 11.06
CA VAL A 85 20.46 14.01 10.98
C VAL A 85 19.12 13.55 10.40
N LEU A 86 19.13 12.83 9.28
CA LEU A 86 17.91 12.34 8.63
C LEU A 86 17.11 11.37 9.51
N LEU A 87 17.79 10.46 10.22
CA LEU A 87 17.15 9.55 11.17
C LEU A 87 16.43 10.31 12.28
N ASN A 88 17.06 11.37 12.82
CA ASN A 88 16.45 12.21 13.84
C ASN A 88 15.24 12.99 13.33
N VAL A 89 15.31 13.51 12.10
CA VAL A 89 14.17 14.15 11.44
C VAL A 89 13.02 13.16 11.28
N ALA A 90 13.30 11.97 10.75
CA ALA A 90 12.29 10.91 10.61
C ALA A 90 11.66 10.54 11.96
N ARG A 91 12.47 10.33 13.01
CA ARG A 91 12.00 10.00 14.36
C ARG A 91 11.03 11.05 14.90
N ARG A 92 11.37 12.33 14.75
CA ARG A 92 10.55 13.45 15.22
C ARG A 92 9.18 13.50 14.52
N HIS A 93 9.14 13.26 13.22
CA HIS A 93 7.90 13.40 12.44
C HIS A 93 7.07 12.12 12.39
N LEU A 94 7.69 10.95 12.35
CA LEU A 94 6.98 9.67 12.32
C LEU A 94 6.50 9.24 13.70
N GLY A 95 7.24 9.55 14.76
CA GLY A 95 6.96 9.01 16.10
C GLY A 95 5.57 9.34 16.65
N THR A 96 4.92 10.40 16.15
CA THR A 96 3.55 10.78 16.53
C THR A 96 2.46 9.93 15.88
N THR A 97 2.75 9.33 14.72
CA THR A 97 1.78 8.53 13.94
C THR A 97 2.13 7.03 13.98
N PHE A 98 3.43 6.74 13.93
CA PHE A 98 4.00 5.40 13.94
C PHE A 98 4.93 5.29 15.15
N GLU A 99 4.35 4.98 16.33
CA GLU A 99 5.10 4.80 17.58
C GLU A 99 6.24 3.79 17.43
N LEU A 100 6.09 2.85 16.49
CA LEU A 100 7.10 1.89 16.03
C LEU A 100 8.50 2.49 15.80
N TYR A 101 8.58 3.76 15.39
CA TYR A 101 9.83 4.45 15.09
C TYR A 101 10.18 5.57 16.08
N ALA A 102 9.35 5.83 17.10
CA ALA A 102 9.52 6.94 18.02
C ALA A 102 10.84 6.88 18.80
N ASN A 103 11.31 5.67 19.11
CA ASN A 103 12.55 5.42 19.85
C ASN A 103 13.61 4.71 19.02
N TYR A 104 13.53 4.78 17.69
CA TYR A 104 14.51 4.13 16.83
C TYR A 104 15.87 4.83 16.95
N GLU A 105 16.90 4.04 17.24
CA GLU A 105 18.29 4.49 17.27
C GLU A 105 19.16 3.49 16.50
N ALA A 106 19.89 3.98 15.50
CA ALA A 106 20.79 3.15 14.72
C ALA A 106 22.02 2.80 15.56
N GLN A 107 22.24 1.50 15.75
CA GLN A 107 23.43 0.92 16.39
C GLN A 107 24.42 0.44 15.31
N GLY A 108 25.66 0.12 15.72
CA GLY A 108 26.72 -0.29 14.79
C GLY A 108 26.43 -1.57 14.00
N ASP A 109 25.51 -2.40 14.50
CA ASP A 109 25.02 -3.65 13.93
C ASP A 109 23.62 -3.51 13.29
N SER A 110 23.07 -2.30 13.23
CA SER A 110 21.75 -2.06 12.64
C SER A 110 21.74 -2.38 11.15
N GLU A 111 20.62 -2.97 10.73
CA GLU A 111 20.42 -3.38 9.35
C GLU A 111 20.46 -2.17 8.40
N PRO A 112 21.34 -2.18 7.38
CA PRO A 112 21.58 -1.02 6.54
C PRO A 112 20.33 -0.62 5.76
N GLU A 113 19.52 -1.58 5.32
CA GLU A 113 18.25 -1.30 4.64
C GLU A 113 17.25 -0.53 5.52
N LEU A 114 17.22 -0.81 6.82
CA LEU A 114 16.33 -0.14 7.77
C LEU A 114 16.80 1.29 8.00
N CYS A 115 18.10 1.47 8.23
CA CYS A 115 18.72 2.80 8.40
C CYS A 115 18.46 3.69 7.17
N LEU A 116 18.68 3.15 5.96
CA LEU A 116 18.46 3.89 4.72
C LEU A 116 16.99 4.19 4.46
N ALA A 117 16.07 3.26 4.75
CA ALA A 117 14.63 3.50 4.59
C ALA A 117 14.15 4.60 5.54
N MET A 118 14.61 4.57 6.80
CA MET A 118 14.28 5.59 7.79
C MET A 118 14.85 6.96 7.40
N ALA A 119 16.10 7.00 6.94
CA ALA A 119 16.72 8.23 6.43
C ALA A 119 16.03 8.77 5.17
N ALA A 120 15.54 7.88 4.28
CA ALA A 120 14.80 8.28 3.09
C ALA A 120 13.50 9.00 3.46
N VAL A 121 12.74 8.49 4.44
CA VAL A 121 11.54 9.17 4.94
C VAL A 121 11.88 10.48 5.63
N GLY A 122 12.96 10.53 6.43
CA GLY A 122 13.45 11.78 7.03
C GLY A 122 13.79 12.85 6.01
N ALA A 123 14.38 12.44 4.88
CA ALA A 123 14.74 13.33 3.79
C ALA A 123 13.51 13.92 3.06
N LEU A 124 12.31 13.30 3.15
CA LEU A 124 11.07 13.89 2.62
C LEU A 124 10.66 15.18 3.36
N TYR A 125 11.05 15.31 4.62
CA TYR A 125 10.76 16.50 5.43
C TYR A 125 11.77 17.64 5.21
N LEU A 126 12.80 17.42 4.39
CA LEU A 126 13.71 18.48 3.98
C LEU A 126 13.08 19.26 2.83
N GLY A 127 12.71 20.51 3.05
CA GLY A 127 12.09 21.39 2.05
C GLY A 127 13.01 21.87 0.91
N ALA A 128 14.16 21.22 0.71
CA ALA A 128 15.14 21.60 -0.31
C ALA A 128 15.11 20.62 -1.49
N GLU A 129 15.38 21.08 -2.72
CA GLU A 129 15.46 20.24 -3.93
C GLU A 129 16.45 19.06 -3.78
N CYS A 130 17.51 19.26 -2.99
CA CYS A 130 18.45 18.20 -2.65
C CYS A 130 17.81 17.07 -1.82
N GLY A 131 16.81 17.38 -0.99
CA GLY A 131 16.07 16.44 -0.17
C GLY A 131 15.31 15.40 -1.02
N ALA A 132 14.67 15.83 -2.11
CA ALA A 132 13.97 14.91 -3.02
C ALA A 132 14.92 13.94 -3.73
N THR A 133 16.07 14.44 -4.20
CA THR A 133 17.08 13.59 -4.87
C THR A 133 17.72 12.61 -3.89
N LEU A 134 18.10 13.09 -2.71
CA LEU A 134 18.71 12.27 -1.66
C LEU A 134 17.73 11.22 -1.14
N SER A 135 16.50 11.61 -0.84
CA SER A 135 15.45 10.70 -0.34
C SER A 135 15.20 9.56 -1.33
N LYS A 136 15.15 9.87 -2.62
CA LYS A 136 14.96 8.89 -3.69
C LYS A 136 16.15 7.95 -3.84
N ALA A 137 17.37 8.44 -3.71
CA ALA A 137 18.58 7.61 -3.72
C ALA A 137 18.57 6.61 -2.55
N LEU A 138 18.37 7.12 -1.32
CA LEU A 138 18.29 6.33 -0.09
C LEU A 138 17.18 5.27 -0.17
N TYR A 139 15.98 5.66 -0.61
CA TYR A 139 14.84 4.76 -0.78
C TYR A 139 15.14 3.64 -1.77
N ASN A 140 15.71 3.96 -2.94
CA ASN A 140 16.01 2.95 -3.94
C ASN A 140 17.06 1.95 -3.45
N ASP A 141 18.09 2.42 -2.74
CA ASP A 141 19.10 1.52 -2.18
C ASP A 141 18.54 0.66 -1.05
N ALA A 142 17.78 1.24 -0.12
CA ALA A 142 17.07 0.51 0.94
C ALA A 142 16.17 -0.59 0.36
N ARG A 143 15.36 -0.24 -0.64
CA ARG A 143 14.46 -1.16 -1.33
C ARG A 143 15.21 -2.33 -1.96
N ARG A 144 16.35 -2.07 -2.61
CA ARG A 144 17.15 -3.10 -3.29
C ARG A 144 17.79 -4.06 -2.30
N LEU A 145 18.34 -3.54 -1.20
CA LEU A 145 18.90 -4.37 -0.12
C LEU A 145 17.81 -5.23 0.52
N GLN A 146 16.68 -4.62 0.88
CA GLN A 146 15.56 -5.32 1.49
C GLN A 146 15.04 -6.44 0.60
N PHE A 147 14.83 -6.18 -0.70
CA PHE A 147 14.32 -7.23 -1.59
C PHE A 147 15.30 -8.34 -1.84
N GLN A 148 16.58 -8.04 -2.00
CA GLN A 148 17.58 -9.08 -2.14
C GLN A 148 17.58 -9.96 -0.89
N LYS A 149 17.71 -9.36 0.30
CA LYS A 149 17.74 -10.10 1.56
C LYS A 149 16.49 -10.94 1.76
N PHE A 150 15.31 -10.38 1.48
CA PHE A 150 14.03 -11.07 1.64
C PHE A 150 13.85 -12.23 0.64
N HIS A 151 14.34 -12.10 -0.60
CA HIS A 151 14.16 -13.11 -1.65
C HIS A 151 15.30 -14.11 -1.79
N SER A 152 16.49 -13.85 -1.22
CA SER A 152 17.63 -14.78 -1.20
C SER A 152 17.37 -16.05 -0.37
N ARG A 153 16.14 -16.27 0.11
CA ARG A 153 15.70 -17.44 0.90
C ARG A 153 16.50 -17.67 2.18
N THR A 154 17.21 -16.66 2.66
CA THR A 154 17.79 -16.69 3.99
C THR A 154 16.64 -16.61 4.98
N LEU A 155 16.21 -17.77 5.49
CA LEU A 155 15.20 -17.84 6.55
C LEU A 155 15.66 -16.95 7.70
N GLN A 156 14.84 -15.96 8.03
CA GLN A 156 15.06 -15.16 9.22
C GLN A 156 14.93 -16.09 10.42
N THR A 157 16.02 -16.27 11.14
CA THR A 157 16.10 -17.19 12.28
C THR A 157 15.77 -16.50 13.60
N SER A 158 15.74 -15.17 13.62
CA SER A 158 15.46 -14.37 14.82
C SER A 158 14.30 -13.41 14.62
N PHE A 159 13.55 -13.18 15.70
CA PHE A 159 12.50 -12.17 15.74
C PHE A 159 13.01 -10.78 15.35
N TRP A 160 14.20 -10.40 15.82
CA TRP A 160 14.79 -9.08 15.54
C TRP A 160 15.09 -8.86 14.06
N ALA A 161 15.61 -9.88 13.36
CA ALA A 161 15.84 -9.78 11.92
C ALA A 161 14.51 -9.71 11.16
N ALA A 162 13.50 -10.47 11.59
CA ALA A 162 12.17 -10.43 11.00
C ALA A 162 11.44 -9.10 11.22
N SER A 163 11.51 -8.58 12.44
CA SER A 163 10.94 -7.28 12.79
C SER A 163 11.65 -6.14 12.06
N ALA A 164 12.98 -6.19 11.89
CA ALA A 164 13.71 -5.22 11.08
C ALA A 164 13.26 -5.22 9.61
N ALA A 165 13.03 -6.39 9.02
CA ALA A 165 12.50 -6.48 7.66
C ALA A 165 11.08 -5.92 7.54
N LEU A 166 10.19 -6.24 8.48
CA LEU A 166 8.84 -5.68 8.51
C LEU A 166 8.86 -4.15 8.68
N LYS A 167 9.64 -3.66 9.64
CA LYS A 167 9.88 -2.22 9.87
C LYS A 167 10.39 -1.54 8.60
N THR A 168 11.27 -2.21 7.84
CA THR A 168 11.77 -1.68 6.57
C THR A 168 10.66 -1.60 5.51
N PHE A 169 9.84 -2.66 5.35
CA PHE A 169 8.71 -2.63 4.41
C PHE A 169 7.67 -1.55 4.73
N ILE A 170 7.38 -1.33 6.01
CA ILE A 170 6.49 -0.25 6.45
C ILE A 170 7.08 1.11 6.05
N LEU A 171 8.37 1.37 6.29
CA LEU A 171 9.01 2.62 5.87
C LEU A 171 9.04 2.82 4.35
N LEU A 172 9.27 1.76 3.58
CA LEU A 172 9.20 1.82 2.12
C LEU A 172 7.77 2.16 1.65
N SER A 173 6.75 1.68 2.35
CA SER A 173 5.34 2.01 2.08
C SER A 173 5.02 3.46 2.43
N ILE A 174 5.47 3.94 3.60
CA ILE A 174 5.35 5.36 4.01
C ILE A 174 6.00 6.26 2.95
N TYR A 175 7.23 5.94 2.53
CA TYR A 175 7.92 6.70 1.48
C TYR A 175 7.11 6.70 0.18
N GLY A 176 6.61 5.55 -0.26
CA GLY A 176 5.82 5.44 -1.49
C GLY A 176 4.53 6.27 -1.45
N ILE A 177 3.85 6.32 -0.31
CA ILE A 177 2.64 7.13 -0.10
C ILE A 177 2.97 8.63 -0.08
N CYS A 178 4.06 9.03 0.59
CA CYS A 178 4.33 10.44 0.90
C CYS A 178 5.26 11.15 -0.10
N SER A 179 6.05 10.43 -0.89
CA SER A 179 7.10 11.03 -1.73
C SER A 179 6.61 11.80 -2.96
N GLY A 180 5.38 11.54 -3.42
CA GLY A 180 4.88 12.05 -4.69
C GLY A 180 5.53 11.40 -5.93
N ASP A 181 6.47 10.45 -5.75
CA ASP A 181 7.06 9.71 -6.85
C ASP A 181 6.11 8.59 -7.31
N LYS A 182 5.54 8.74 -8.51
CA LYS A 182 4.56 7.80 -9.09
C LYS A 182 4.99 6.34 -8.99
N ARG A 183 6.26 6.06 -9.31
CA ARG A 183 6.77 4.68 -9.31
C ARG A 183 6.87 4.11 -7.90
N SER A 184 7.29 4.93 -6.93
CA SER A 184 7.39 4.54 -5.54
C SER A 184 6.01 4.32 -4.92
N TYR A 185 5.00 5.08 -5.35
CA TYR A 185 3.59 4.85 -5.03
C TYR A 185 3.07 3.52 -5.58
N GLU A 186 3.34 3.20 -6.84
CA GLU A 186 2.97 1.90 -7.45
C GLU A 186 3.64 0.71 -6.73
N PHE A 187 4.86 0.92 -6.21
CA PHE A 187 5.56 -0.09 -5.44
C PHE A 187 4.95 -0.40 -4.08
N VAL A 188 4.16 0.52 -3.50
CA VAL A 188 3.37 0.23 -2.30
C VAL A 188 2.42 -0.94 -2.57
N GLU A 189 1.74 -0.91 -3.72
CA GLU A 189 0.85 -1.99 -4.16
C GLU A 189 1.64 -3.25 -4.53
N ALA A 190 2.62 -3.11 -5.42
CA ALA A 190 3.34 -4.24 -5.99
C ALA A 190 4.01 -5.12 -4.93
N PHE A 191 4.39 -4.54 -3.79
CA PHE A 191 5.10 -5.22 -2.72
C PHE A 191 4.31 -5.32 -1.41
N HIS A 192 3.03 -4.96 -1.42
CA HIS A 192 2.15 -5.10 -0.27
C HIS A 192 2.12 -6.55 0.24
N LEU A 193 2.04 -7.53 -0.67
CA LEU A 193 2.08 -8.95 -0.31
C LEU A 193 3.41 -9.36 0.35
N SER A 194 4.55 -8.82 -0.09
CA SER A 194 5.86 -9.08 0.54
C SER A 194 5.91 -8.54 1.97
N MET A 195 5.32 -7.37 2.21
CA MET A 195 5.16 -6.83 3.56
C MET A 195 4.28 -7.72 4.44
N LEU A 196 3.14 -8.20 3.93
CA LEU A 196 2.29 -9.18 4.64
C LEU A 196 3.01 -10.50 4.91
N GLN A 197 3.87 -10.96 3.99
CA GLN A 197 4.72 -12.12 4.22
C GLN A 197 5.76 -11.88 5.32
N ALA A 198 6.41 -10.72 5.35
CA ALA A 198 7.32 -10.34 6.43
C ALA A 198 6.62 -10.32 7.80
N LEU A 199 5.38 -9.81 7.84
CA LEU A 199 4.52 -9.88 9.02
C LEU A 199 4.25 -11.33 9.46
N ARG A 200 3.95 -12.23 8.51
CA ARG A 200 3.75 -13.65 8.80
C ARG A 200 5.00 -14.34 9.33
N TYR A 201 6.19 -13.92 8.91
CA TYR A 201 7.44 -14.46 9.46
C TYR A 201 7.71 -14.00 10.89
N CYS A 202 7.26 -12.80 11.28
CA CYS A 202 7.43 -12.32 12.65
C CYS A 202 6.69 -13.21 13.67
N GLY A 203 5.44 -13.58 13.38
CA GLY A 203 4.55 -14.26 14.33
C GLY A 203 5.15 -15.50 15.00
N PRO A 204 5.59 -16.52 14.25
CA PRO A 204 6.19 -17.74 14.82
C PRO A 204 7.52 -17.53 15.54
N LEU A 205 8.19 -16.40 15.30
CA LEU A 205 9.50 -16.08 15.89
C LEU A 205 9.39 -15.31 17.20
N ILE A 206 8.18 -14.88 17.59
CA ILE A 206 7.97 -14.18 18.85
C ILE A 206 8.36 -15.12 20.00
N PRO A 207 9.21 -14.67 20.95
CA PRO A 207 9.58 -15.46 22.11
C PRO A 207 8.33 -15.92 22.89
N SER A 208 8.34 -17.15 23.40
CA SER A 208 7.21 -17.70 24.17
C SER A 208 6.93 -16.92 25.47
N ASP A 209 7.96 -16.30 26.04
CA ASP A 209 7.87 -15.38 27.19
C ASP A 209 8.48 -14.03 26.80
N PRO A 210 7.73 -13.19 26.04
CA PRO A 210 8.25 -11.94 25.52
C PRO A 210 8.33 -10.91 26.64
N ASP A 211 9.47 -10.20 26.72
CA ASP A 211 9.61 -9.08 27.65
C ASP A 211 8.70 -7.90 27.26
N ALA A 212 8.57 -6.93 28.17
CA ALA A 212 7.71 -5.77 27.96
C ALA A 212 8.10 -4.93 26.72
N ALA A 213 9.39 -4.94 26.35
CA ALA A 213 9.89 -4.25 25.16
C ALA A 213 9.45 -4.97 23.89
N THR A 214 9.58 -6.29 23.83
CA THR A 214 9.12 -7.13 22.71
C THR A 214 7.62 -7.01 22.51
N LEU A 215 6.84 -7.06 23.58
CA LEU A 215 5.38 -6.87 23.52
C LEU A 215 4.99 -5.48 22.98
N ARG A 216 5.73 -4.44 23.37
CA ARG A 216 5.52 -3.08 22.85
C ARG A 216 5.84 -3.03 21.35
N ASP A 217 6.98 -3.57 20.93
CA ASP A 217 7.37 -3.63 19.52
C ASP A 217 6.35 -4.38 18.67
N VAL A 218 5.87 -5.53 19.13
CA VAL A 218 4.82 -6.32 18.47
C VAL A 218 3.54 -5.50 18.32
N ARG A 219 3.11 -4.81 19.39
CA ARG A 219 1.92 -3.96 19.35
C ARG A 219 2.09 -2.81 18.35
N SER A 220 3.18 -2.06 18.43
CA SER A 220 3.44 -0.94 17.54
C SER A 220 3.60 -1.38 16.07
N MET A 221 4.12 -2.59 15.81
CA MET A 221 4.13 -3.17 14.46
C MET A 221 2.72 -3.49 13.96
N SER A 222 1.86 -4.06 14.82
CA SER A 222 0.47 -4.31 14.47
C SER A 222 -0.29 -3.03 14.15
N GLU A 223 -0.14 -2.00 14.99
CA GLU A 223 -0.78 -0.69 14.78
C GLU A 223 -0.28 -0.02 13.50
N ALA A 224 1.03 -0.07 13.24
CA ALA A 224 1.60 0.46 12.00
C ALA A 224 1.06 -0.26 10.76
N MET A 225 0.92 -1.59 10.82
CA MET A 225 0.31 -2.36 9.74
C MET A 225 -1.15 -2.00 9.51
N GLU A 226 -1.94 -1.81 10.57
CA GLU A 226 -3.33 -1.36 10.46
C GLU A 226 -3.44 0.04 9.82
N LEU A 227 -2.51 0.94 10.14
CA LEU A 227 -2.46 2.26 9.50
C LEU A 227 -2.06 2.19 8.03
N ILE A 228 -1.08 1.37 7.68
CA ILE A 228 -0.70 1.20 6.27
C ILE A 228 -1.85 0.58 5.47
N GLU A 229 -2.52 -0.43 6.02
CA GLU A 229 -3.72 -1.03 5.43
C GLU A 229 -4.84 0.00 5.26
N CYS A 230 -5.02 0.87 6.26
CA CYS A 230 -5.97 1.98 6.20
C CYS A 230 -5.65 2.93 5.04
N TYR A 231 -4.40 3.37 4.89
CA TYR A 231 -3.99 4.22 3.77
C TYR A 231 -4.09 3.50 2.42
N HIS A 232 -3.81 2.20 2.38
CA HIS A 232 -3.96 1.36 1.20
C HIS A 232 -5.42 1.31 0.72
N MET A 233 -6.37 1.15 1.64
CA MET A 233 -7.78 1.20 1.29
C MET A 233 -8.25 2.61 0.94
N LEU A 234 -7.96 3.60 1.78
CA LEU A 234 -8.52 4.94 1.65
C LEU A 234 -7.88 5.74 0.50
N LEU A 235 -6.56 5.68 0.35
CA LEU A 235 -5.81 6.47 -0.64
C LEU A 235 -5.55 5.69 -1.94
N LEU A 236 -5.22 4.40 -1.86
CA LEU A 236 -4.96 3.57 -3.06
C LEU A 236 -6.24 2.91 -3.60
N GLN A 237 -7.37 3.06 -2.89
CA GLN A 237 -8.68 2.49 -3.25
C GLN A 237 -8.67 0.97 -3.39
N ARG A 238 -7.74 0.29 -2.70
CA ARG A 238 -7.58 -1.16 -2.77
C ARG A 238 -8.49 -1.88 -1.76
N PRO A 239 -8.90 -3.12 -2.05
CA PRO A 239 -9.68 -3.91 -1.11
C PRO A 239 -8.85 -4.24 0.14
N PRO A 240 -9.49 -4.38 1.32
CA PRO A 240 -8.82 -4.84 2.52
C PRO A 240 -8.18 -6.21 2.32
N CYS A 241 -6.91 -6.32 2.70
CA CYS A 241 -6.23 -7.57 2.91
C CYS A 241 -6.45 -8.05 4.35
N ALA A 242 -6.70 -9.35 4.53
CA ALA A 242 -6.81 -9.92 5.86
C ALA A 242 -5.44 -9.87 6.57
N ILE A 243 -5.27 -8.93 7.50
CA ILE A 243 -4.11 -8.91 8.39
C ILE A 243 -4.18 -10.18 9.25
N PRO A 244 -3.17 -11.08 9.18
CA PRO A 244 -3.18 -12.31 9.95
C PRO A 244 -3.33 -12.03 11.45
N ALA A 245 -4.02 -12.91 12.17
CA ALA A 245 -4.26 -12.82 13.61
C ALA A 245 -3.04 -12.94 14.56
N PRO A 246 -1.83 -13.45 14.20
CA PRO A 246 -0.83 -13.81 15.21
C PRO A 246 -0.26 -12.60 15.97
N LEU A 247 -0.26 -11.38 15.42
CA LEU A 247 0.11 -10.19 16.20
C LEU A 247 -1.03 -9.67 17.10
N ARG A 248 -2.29 -9.93 16.74
CA ARG A 248 -3.48 -9.52 17.52
C ARG A 248 -3.75 -10.44 18.73
N LEU A 249 -3.23 -11.66 18.72
CA LEU A 249 -3.40 -12.62 19.82
C LEU A 249 -2.52 -12.35 21.04
N LEU A 250 -1.48 -11.52 20.89
CA LEU A 250 -0.52 -11.20 21.96
C LEU A 250 -0.85 -9.90 22.71
N THR A 251 -1.85 -9.14 22.25
CA THR A 251 -2.45 -8.10 23.09
C THR A 251 -3.26 -8.76 24.21
N PRO A 252 -3.09 -8.34 25.48
CA PRO A 252 -3.77 -8.96 26.60
C PRO A 252 -5.27 -9.00 26.33
N PRO A 253 -5.96 -10.10 26.66
CA PRO A 253 -7.39 -10.25 26.40
C PRO A 253 -8.17 -9.25 27.25
N GLY A 254 -8.37 -8.05 26.71
CA GLY A 254 -9.59 -7.30 26.99
C GLY A 254 -10.74 -8.16 26.49
N GLN A 255 -11.73 -8.41 27.35
CA GLN A 255 -12.94 -9.16 27.03
C GLN A 255 -13.42 -8.83 25.60
N ASN A 256 -13.63 -9.87 24.78
CA ASN A 256 -14.22 -9.83 23.42
C ASN A 256 -13.30 -10.16 22.22
N GLN A 257 -12.39 -11.13 22.33
CA GLN A 257 -11.81 -11.80 21.15
C GLN A 257 -12.83 -12.61 20.33
N ALA A 258 -14.00 -12.95 20.91
CA ALA A 258 -15.06 -13.71 20.23
C ALA A 258 -15.82 -12.94 19.12
N ALA A 259 -15.55 -11.64 18.95
CA ALA A 259 -16.21 -10.78 17.97
C ALA A 259 -15.57 -10.82 16.57
N LEU A 260 -14.27 -11.15 16.47
CA LEU A 260 -13.51 -11.09 15.21
C LEU A 260 -13.69 -12.32 14.30
N ASP A 261 -14.02 -13.48 14.87
CA ASP A 261 -14.24 -14.73 14.10
C ASP A 261 -15.68 -14.89 13.59
N ARG A 262 -16.56 -13.92 13.86
CA ARG A 262 -17.89 -13.84 13.28
C ARG A 262 -17.90 -12.74 12.22
N PRO A 263 -18.64 -12.88 11.11
CA PRO A 263 -19.00 -11.75 10.25
C PRO A 263 -19.95 -10.84 11.07
N GLY A 264 -19.36 -10.12 12.02
CA GLY A 264 -20.03 -9.44 13.11
C GLY A 264 -20.31 -8.00 12.74
N THR A 265 -21.54 -7.59 13.02
CA THR A 265 -22.01 -6.22 12.97
C THR A 265 -21.02 -5.22 13.59
N PRO A 266 -20.94 -3.96 13.11
CA PRO A 266 -20.12 -2.90 13.67
C PRO A 266 -20.46 -2.53 15.14
N HIS A 267 -21.38 -3.25 15.78
CA HIS A 267 -21.65 -3.17 17.21
C HIS A 267 -20.71 -4.00 18.09
N ASP A 268 -20.03 -5.02 17.53
CA ASP A 268 -19.09 -5.86 18.27
C ASP A 268 -17.62 -5.43 18.10
N LEU A 269 -17.40 -4.27 17.45
CA LEU A 269 -16.07 -3.67 17.32
C LEU A 269 -15.50 -3.44 18.72
N PRO A 270 -14.32 -4.01 19.04
CA PRO A 270 -13.75 -3.87 20.37
C PRO A 270 -13.57 -2.38 20.65
N GLY A 271 -14.24 -1.89 21.69
CA GLY A 271 -14.01 -0.56 22.25
C GLY A 271 -12.59 -0.34 22.77
N HIS A 272 -11.69 -1.33 22.60
CA HIS A 272 -10.29 -1.35 23.01
C HIS A 272 -9.39 -1.88 21.88
N ALA A 273 -9.43 -1.27 20.69
CA ALA A 273 -8.25 -1.31 19.83
C ALA A 273 -7.12 -0.62 20.60
N GLN A 274 -6.21 -1.42 21.16
CA GLN A 274 -5.08 -0.92 21.93
C GLN A 274 -4.13 -0.21 20.97
N GLY A 275 -4.15 1.13 21.00
CA GLY A 275 -3.35 1.99 20.14
C GLY A 275 -4.05 3.34 19.90
N ALA A 276 -3.31 4.44 19.78
CA ALA A 276 -3.89 5.77 19.60
C ALA A 276 -4.73 5.89 18.30
N HIS A 277 -4.40 5.08 17.30
CA HIS A 277 -4.97 5.14 15.96
C HIS A 277 -5.65 3.84 15.47
N GLY A 278 -5.35 2.68 16.07
CA GLY A 278 -5.84 1.36 15.60
C GLY A 278 -7.37 1.27 15.54
N GLY A 279 -8.07 1.90 16.49
CA GLY A 279 -9.54 1.86 16.55
C GLY A 279 -10.23 2.46 15.33
N ILE A 280 -9.75 3.60 14.82
CA ILE A 280 -10.31 4.22 13.62
C ILE A 280 -9.78 3.55 12.35
N ALA A 281 -8.53 3.06 12.36
CA ALA A 281 -7.94 2.35 11.23
C ALA A 281 -8.72 1.07 10.88
N ILE A 282 -9.16 0.29 11.87
CA ILE A 282 -9.96 -0.93 11.63
C ILE A 282 -11.30 -0.63 10.94
N LEU A 283 -11.92 0.53 11.23
CA LEU A 283 -13.18 0.92 10.61
C LEU A 283 -13.05 1.12 9.10
N SER A 284 -11.86 1.40 8.58
CA SER A 284 -11.66 1.69 7.16
C SER A 284 -11.98 0.52 6.23
N ALA A 285 -11.86 -0.73 6.70
CA ALA A 285 -12.30 -1.91 5.94
C ALA A 285 -13.83 -1.95 5.75
N PHE A 286 -14.57 -1.60 6.80
CA PHE A 286 -16.02 -1.48 6.74
C PHE A 286 -16.43 -0.27 5.88
N ALA A 287 -15.71 0.84 5.99
CA ALA A 287 -15.94 1.99 5.14
C ALA A 287 -15.73 1.63 3.66
N TRP A 288 -14.66 0.92 3.32
CA TRP A 288 -14.43 0.43 1.96
C TRP A 288 -15.59 -0.42 1.44
N ALA A 289 -16.08 -1.36 2.26
CA ALA A 289 -17.18 -2.26 1.90
C ALA A 289 -18.57 -1.59 1.85
N ALA A 290 -18.75 -0.47 2.55
CA ALA A 290 -19.96 0.34 2.55
C ALA A 290 -19.94 1.51 1.55
N SER A 291 -18.80 1.77 0.91
CA SER A 291 -18.62 2.90 0.00
C SER A 291 -19.43 2.72 -1.30
N PRO A 292 -19.89 3.81 -1.92
CA PRO A 292 -20.48 3.75 -3.26
C PRO A 292 -19.43 3.31 -4.29
N GLN A 293 -19.59 2.10 -4.83
CA GLN A 293 -18.76 1.58 -5.93
C GLN A 293 -19.36 2.09 -7.26
N GLY A 294 -18.53 2.40 -8.27
CA GLY A 294 -18.96 2.86 -9.59
C GLY A 294 -19.99 1.96 -10.29
N GLU A 295 -20.67 2.47 -11.31
CA GLU A 295 -21.73 1.75 -12.05
C GLU A 295 -21.28 0.39 -12.61
N GLU A 296 -19.98 0.20 -12.91
CA GLU A 296 -19.40 -1.09 -13.34
C GLU A 296 -19.47 -2.19 -12.26
N LEU A 297 -19.61 -1.84 -10.98
CA LEU A 297 -19.76 -2.76 -9.85
C LEU A 297 -21.18 -2.72 -9.24
N SER A 298 -22.12 -2.01 -9.87
CA SER A 298 -23.51 -1.85 -9.38
C SER A 298 -24.29 -3.17 -9.25
N CYS A 299 -23.79 -4.26 -9.82
CA CYS A 299 -24.32 -5.61 -9.61
C CYS A 299 -23.98 -6.21 -8.23
N GLN A 300 -23.02 -5.66 -7.48
CA GLN A 300 -22.72 -6.08 -6.12
C GLN A 300 -23.45 -5.17 -5.12
N ARG A 301 -24.50 -5.73 -4.49
CA ARG A 301 -25.10 -5.15 -3.29
C ARG A 301 -23.99 -4.73 -2.34
N GLN A 302 -24.01 -3.47 -1.90
CA GLN A 302 -23.14 -3.01 -0.80
C GLN A 302 -23.24 -4.01 0.35
N LEU A 303 -22.10 -4.56 0.75
CA LEU A 303 -22.04 -5.60 1.78
C LEU A 303 -22.49 -5.04 3.14
N TRP A 304 -22.34 -3.73 3.33
CA TRP A 304 -22.66 -3.00 4.56
C TRP A 304 -23.43 -1.72 4.24
N ARG A 305 -24.33 -1.30 5.14
CA ARG A 305 -24.97 0.01 5.06
C ARG A 305 -24.03 1.08 5.63
N SER A 306 -23.82 2.16 4.87
CA SER A 306 -22.96 3.29 5.27
C SER A 306 -23.37 3.90 6.61
N GLU A 307 -24.67 4.02 6.89
CA GLU A 307 -25.23 4.55 8.14
C GLU A 307 -24.66 3.87 9.40
N PHE A 308 -24.41 2.55 9.36
CA PHE A 308 -23.85 1.84 10.50
C PHE A 308 -22.36 2.13 10.70
N VAL A 309 -21.63 2.34 9.60
CA VAL A 309 -20.22 2.72 9.65
C VAL A 309 -20.08 4.16 10.15
N GLU A 310 -20.93 5.07 9.67
CA GLU A 310 -21.00 6.46 10.14
C GLU A 310 -21.29 6.52 11.64
N LEU A 311 -22.28 5.76 12.12
CA LEU A 311 -22.58 5.66 13.55
C LEU A 311 -21.40 5.12 14.37
N ALA A 312 -20.66 4.14 13.86
CA ALA A 312 -19.46 3.61 14.53
C ALA A 312 -18.35 4.67 14.61
N MET A 313 -18.15 5.45 13.54
CA MET A 313 -17.21 6.56 13.51
C MET A 313 -17.61 7.69 14.47
N GLU A 314 -18.90 8.04 14.52
CA GLU A 314 -19.44 9.04 15.46
C GLU A 314 -19.25 8.61 16.91
N ARG A 315 -19.49 7.33 17.23
CA ARG A 315 -19.21 6.78 18.57
C ARG A 315 -17.73 6.83 18.93
N TRP A 316 -16.86 6.50 17.97
CA TRP A 316 -15.42 6.62 18.16
C TRP A 316 -15.01 8.08 18.45
N MET A 317 -15.54 9.04 17.69
CA MET A 317 -15.30 10.47 17.91
C MET A 317 -15.88 10.96 19.24
N GLY A 318 -17.09 10.54 19.59
CA GLY A 318 -17.75 10.90 20.85
C GLY A 318 -17.05 10.36 22.10
N GLY A 319 -16.20 9.34 21.94
CA GLY A 319 -15.33 8.83 23.01
C GLY A 319 -14.03 9.63 23.21
N LYS A 320 -13.72 10.60 22.35
CA LYS A 320 -12.52 11.45 22.48
C LYS A 320 -12.77 12.57 23.50
N ILE A 321 -11.79 12.78 24.37
CA ILE A 321 -11.81 13.87 25.37
C ILE A 321 -11.24 15.13 24.71
N PHE A 322 -11.94 16.26 24.84
CA PHE A 322 -11.48 17.56 24.35
C PHE A 322 -10.72 18.33 25.45
N PRO A 323 -9.68 19.12 25.08
CA PRO A 323 -9.20 19.43 23.73
C PRO A 323 -8.33 18.31 23.12
N LEU A 324 -8.37 18.19 21.79
CA LEU A 324 -7.56 17.21 21.04
C LEU A 324 -6.06 17.57 21.13
N SER A 325 -5.21 16.54 21.24
CA SER A 325 -3.75 16.65 21.17
C SER A 325 -3.27 16.60 19.71
N GLU A 326 -2.06 17.08 19.42
CA GLU A 326 -1.41 16.88 18.11
C GLU A 326 -1.31 15.39 17.74
N SER A 327 -1.17 14.51 18.75
CA SER A 327 -1.19 13.06 18.56
C SER A 327 -2.53 12.52 18.06
N ASP A 328 -3.63 13.28 18.14
CA ASP A 328 -4.93 12.85 17.61
C ASP A 328 -5.09 13.18 16.12
N PHE A 329 -4.25 14.05 15.54
CA PHE A 329 -4.39 14.53 14.16
C PHE A 329 -4.37 13.42 13.10
N PRO A 330 -3.50 12.39 13.18
CA PRO A 330 -3.54 11.29 12.21
C PRO A 330 -4.88 10.53 12.24
N SER A 331 -5.43 10.29 13.44
CA SER A 331 -6.74 9.65 13.57
C SER A 331 -7.87 10.51 13.03
N MET A 332 -7.79 11.83 13.22
CA MET A 332 -8.76 12.78 12.67
C MET A 332 -8.70 12.83 11.14
N LEU A 333 -7.50 12.79 10.55
CA LEU A 333 -7.35 12.71 9.10
C LEU A 333 -8.01 11.44 8.54
N ILE A 334 -7.78 10.29 9.17
CA ILE A 334 -8.41 9.02 8.79
C ILE A 334 -9.94 9.11 8.91
N TYR A 335 -10.45 9.66 10.02
CA TYR A 335 -11.88 9.90 10.21
C TYR A 335 -12.48 10.72 9.06
N HIS A 336 -11.84 11.82 8.67
CA HIS A 336 -12.33 12.65 7.57
C HIS A 336 -12.22 11.97 6.20
N LEU A 337 -11.12 11.26 5.93
CA LEU A 337 -10.94 10.49 4.69
C LEU A 337 -11.99 9.39 4.54
N MET A 338 -12.32 8.70 5.64
CA MET A 338 -13.38 7.70 5.66
C MET A 338 -14.76 8.31 5.39
N HIS A 339 -15.08 9.46 6.01
CA HIS A 339 -16.33 10.17 5.76
C HIS A 339 -16.45 10.59 4.29
N LEU A 340 -15.38 11.15 3.73
CA LEU A 340 -15.32 11.49 2.32
C LEU A 340 -15.61 10.26 1.45
N ARG A 341 -14.96 9.13 1.75
CA ARG A 341 -15.14 7.88 1.00
C ARG A 341 -16.57 7.33 1.08
N LEU A 342 -17.23 7.41 2.24
CA LEU A 342 -18.61 6.92 2.41
C LEU A 342 -19.62 7.75 1.62
N LYS A 343 -19.34 9.04 1.40
CA LYS A 343 -20.26 9.96 0.72
C LYS A 343 -19.93 10.15 -0.77
N VAL A 344 -18.70 9.88 -1.19
CA VAL A 344 -18.19 10.24 -2.51
C VAL A 344 -17.72 8.99 -3.25
N ASN A 345 -18.17 8.84 -4.49
CA ASN A 345 -17.61 7.87 -5.41
C ASN A 345 -16.26 8.39 -5.95
N LEU A 346 -15.18 8.08 -5.24
CA LEU A 346 -13.83 8.55 -5.58
C LEU A 346 -13.35 8.03 -6.93
N ASP A 347 -13.76 6.83 -7.33
CA ASP A 347 -13.43 6.23 -8.63
C ASP A 347 -14.06 7.05 -9.77
N PHE A 348 -15.33 7.42 -9.62
CA PHE A 348 -16.02 8.29 -10.57
C PHE A 348 -15.35 9.67 -10.67
N LEU A 349 -14.98 10.28 -9.53
CA LEU A 349 -14.26 11.55 -9.55
C LEU A 349 -12.90 11.42 -10.24
N GLN A 350 -12.17 10.33 -10.00
CA GLN A 350 -10.87 10.10 -10.60
C GLN A 350 -10.99 9.87 -12.12
N LYS A 351 -11.97 9.07 -12.57
CA LYS A 351 -12.29 8.87 -13.99
C LYS A 351 -12.65 10.20 -14.66
N SER A 352 -13.52 10.99 -14.03
CA SER A 352 -13.95 12.31 -14.52
C SER A 352 -12.77 13.28 -14.64
N ALA A 353 -11.93 13.37 -13.60
CA ALA A 353 -10.75 14.23 -13.62
C ALA A 353 -9.78 13.88 -14.75
N ARG A 354 -9.55 12.58 -15.02
CA ARG A 354 -8.69 12.13 -16.12
C ARG A 354 -9.25 12.52 -17.50
N GLN A 355 -10.57 12.40 -17.69
CA GLN A 355 -11.23 12.81 -18.93
C GLN A 355 -11.13 14.33 -19.17
N PHE A 356 -11.21 15.13 -18.11
CA PHE A 356 -11.00 16.58 -18.20
C PHE A 356 -9.56 16.95 -18.56
N THR A 357 -8.56 16.24 -18.04
CA THR A 357 -7.14 16.52 -18.33
C THR A 357 -6.68 16.01 -19.68
N ASN A 358 -7.29 14.93 -20.18
CA ASN A 358 -7.00 14.32 -21.48
C ASN A 358 -8.28 14.34 -22.33
N PRO A 359 -8.73 15.52 -22.82
CA PRO A 359 -9.88 15.58 -23.70
C PRO A 359 -9.60 14.70 -24.93
N PRO A 360 -10.57 13.90 -25.40
CA PRO A 360 -10.39 13.12 -26.61
C PRO A 360 -9.95 14.07 -27.71
N SER A 361 -8.79 13.80 -28.32
CA SER A 361 -8.36 14.53 -29.51
C SER A 361 -9.48 14.37 -30.53
N HIS A 362 -10.18 15.46 -30.84
CA HIS A 362 -11.10 15.50 -31.96
C HIS A 362 -10.33 15.01 -33.18
N THR A 363 -10.58 13.77 -33.57
CA THR A 363 -10.16 13.28 -34.87
C THR A 363 -10.89 14.15 -35.88
N ALA A 364 -10.10 14.99 -36.54
CA ALA A 364 -10.47 15.60 -37.80
C ALA A 364 -10.91 14.49 -38.74
N SER A 365 -12.23 14.36 -38.87
CA SER A 365 -12.91 13.66 -39.94
C SER A 365 -13.88 14.67 -40.54
N GLU A 366 -13.31 15.71 -41.15
CA GLU A 366 -13.93 16.28 -42.33
C GLU A 366 -13.87 15.22 -43.42
N SER A 367 -15.01 14.60 -43.73
CA SER A 367 -15.57 14.52 -45.09
C SER A 367 -16.60 13.38 -45.21
N SER A 368 -17.65 13.70 -45.98
CA SER A 368 -18.77 12.87 -46.43
C SER A 368 -19.79 12.41 -45.38
N GLU A 369 -20.84 13.21 -45.21
CA GLU A 369 -22.21 12.77 -45.53
C GLU A 369 -23.09 14.01 -45.75
N HIS A 370 -23.02 14.50 -46.99
CA HIS A 370 -24.17 15.14 -47.65
C HIS A 370 -25.17 14.00 -47.99
N GLU A 371 -26.47 14.31 -47.96
CA GLU A 371 -27.63 13.38 -48.01
C GLU A 371 -27.92 12.78 -46.62
N ILE A 372 -28.99 13.15 -45.90
CA ILE A 372 -30.39 13.13 -46.30
C ILE A 372 -31.14 14.23 -45.53
N LEU A 373 -31.47 15.32 -46.23
CA LEU A 373 -32.57 16.21 -45.91
C LEU A 373 -33.46 16.24 -47.16
N GLU A 374 -34.23 15.18 -47.37
CA GLU A 374 -35.44 15.20 -48.21
C GLU A 374 -36.25 13.91 -47.98
N ASN A 375 -37.54 14.10 -47.67
CA ASN A 375 -38.61 13.10 -47.53
C ASN A 375 -38.71 12.34 -46.19
N TYR A 376 -39.27 12.98 -45.16
CA TYR A 376 -40.68 12.83 -44.72
C TYR A 376 -40.96 13.64 -43.45
#